data_AF-A0A352IUX1-F1
#
_entry.id   AF-A0A352IUX1-F1
#
_cell.length_a   1.000
_cell.length_b   1.000
_cell.length_c   1.000
_cell.angle_alpha   90.00
_cell.angle_beta   90.00
_cell.angle_gamma   90.00
#
_symmetry.space_group_name_H-M   'P 1'
#
loop_
_entity.id
_entity.type
_entity.pdbx_description
1 polymer ?
#
loop_
_entity_poly.entity_id
_entity_poly.type
_entity_poly.pdbx_seq_one_letter_code
_entity_poly.pdbx_strand_id
1 'polypeptide(L)'
;TGKGPRALILTPTRELAAQVHDSVNLYSKYVPTKAAVVFGGVKINPQMMKLRKGLDVLVATPGRLMDLYQQNAVRFNEVEILVLDEADRMLD
;
A
#
# COMPACT_ATOMS: atom_id res chain seq x y z
N THR A 1 11.93 -4.51 -14.94
CA THR A 1 10.55 -4.70 -14.46
C THR A 1 10.58 -4.65 -12.94
N GLY A 2 10.00 -3.62 -12.32
CA GLY A 2 10.08 -3.43 -10.86
C GLY A 2 9.23 -4.47 -10.14
N LYS A 3 9.74 -5.01 -9.02
CA LYS A 3 9.02 -5.94 -8.15
C LYS A 3 7.78 -5.29 -7.54
N GLY A 4 6.64 -5.99 -7.56
CA GLY A 4 5.43 -5.60 -6.83
C GLY A 4 5.55 -5.87 -5.32
N PRO A 5 4.61 -5.36 -4.48
CA PRO A 5 4.59 -5.70 -3.06
C PRO A 5 4.51 -7.20 -2.83
N ARG A 6 5.22 -7.69 -1.81
CA ARG A 6 5.04 -9.05 -1.25
C ARG A 6 3.92 -9.09 -0.21
N ALA A 7 3.76 -8.01 0.55
CA ALA A 7 2.67 -7.83 1.49
C ALA A 7 1.80 -6.63 1.09
N LEU A 8 0.49 -6.85 1.05
CA LEU A 8 -0.53 -5.83 0.82
C LEU A 8 -1.43 -5.73 2.06
N ILE A 9 -1.54 -4.54 2.64
CA ILE A 9 -2.40 -4.25 3.78
C ILE A 9 -3.47 -3.25 3.34
N LEU A 10 -4.74 -3.64 3.44
CA LEU A 10 -5.88 -2.78 3.15
C LEU A 10 -6.50 -2.26 4.44
N THR A 11 -6.78 -0.96 4.47
CA THR A 11 -7.43 -0.26 5.59
C THR A 11 -8.55 0.63 5.03
N PRO A 12 -9.64 0.87 5.77
CA PRO A 12 -10.79 1.61 5.23
C PRO A 12 -10.57 3.13 5.15
N THR A 13 -9.65 3.68 5.95
CA THR A 13 -9.45 5.14 6.07
C THR A 13 -8.00 5.55 5.83
N ARG A 14 -7.80 6.83 5.51
CA ARG A 14 -6.48 7.41 5.25
C ARG A 14 -5.63 7.44 6.52
N GLU A 15 -6.28 7.71 7.64
CA GLU A 15 -5.70 7.86 8.96
C GLU A 15 -5.16 6.51 9.44
N LEU A 16 -5.96 5.44 9.31
CA LEU A 16 -5.52 4.07 9.61
C LEU A 16 -4.39 3.64 8.68
N ALA A 17 -4.49 3.90 7.38
CA ALA A 17 -3.42 3.59 6.42
C ALA A 17 -2.08 4.24 6.83
N ALA A 18 -2.11 5.51 7.27
CA ALA A 18 -0.91 6.22 7.73
C ALA A 18 -0.35 5.61 9.03
N GLN A 19 -1.21 5.32 10.01
CA GLN A 19 -0.80 4.71 11.28
C GLN A 19 -0.18 3.32 11.12
N VAL A 20 -0.79 2.48 10.27
CA VAL A 20 -0.26 1.14 9.96
C VAL A 20 1.10 1.28 9.25
N HIS A 21 1.23 2.20 8.30
CA HIS A 21 2.51 2.44 7.62
C HIS A 21 3.60 2.94 8.57
N ASP A 22 3.28 3.82 9.51
CA ASP A 22 4.23 4.28 10.52
C ASP A 22 4.67 3.13 11.44
N SER A 23 3.76 2.23 11.80
CA SER A 23 4.07 1.01 12.54
C SER A 23 4.99 0.08 11.74
N VAL A 24 4.71 -0.12 10.45
CA VAL A 24 5.58 -0.89 9.54
C VAL A 24 6.99 -0.31 9.52
N ASN A 25 7.14 1.01 9.33
CA ASN A 25 8.45 1.66 9.32
C ASN A 25 9.18 1.56 10.67
N LEU A 26 8.45 1.68 11.77
CA LEU A 26 9.00 1.55 13.12
C LEU A 26 9.57 0.15 13.35
N TYR A 27 8.79 -0.88 13.04
CA TYR A 27 9.19 -2.27 13.23
C TYR A 27 10.28 -2.69 12.25
N SER A 28 10.26 -2.16 11.03
CA SER A 28 11.24 -2.48 10.01
C SER A 28 12.51 -1.63 10.04
N LYS A 29 12.70 -0.78 11.07
CA LYS A 29 13.80 0.19 11.14
C LYS A 29 15.20 -0.42 10.97
N TYR A 30 15.40 -1.67 11.37
CA TYR A 30 16.70 -2.36 11.34
C TYR A 30 16.80 -3.45 10.26
N VAL A 31 15.84 -3.50 9.34
CA VAL A 31 15.83 -4.44 8.21
C VAL A 31 15.63 -3.68 6.90
N PRO A 32 16.17 -4.17 5.77
CA PRO A 32 16.09 -3.47 4.49
C PRO A 32 14.70 -3.64 3.83
N THR A 33 13.64 -3.20 4.51
CA THR A 33 12.27 -3.26 4.02
C THR A 33 11.83 -1.93 3.42
N LYS A 34 11.36 -1.95 2.18
CA LYS A 34 10.75 -0.79 1.52
C LYS A 34 9.24 -0.84 1.71
N ALA A 35 8.71 0.12 2.46
CA ALA A 35 7.28 0.30 2.64
C ALA A 35 6.78 1.57 1.94
N ALA A 36 5.51 1.56 1.53
CA ALA A 36 4.82 2.76 1.08
C ALA A 36 3.36 2.73 1.51
N VAL A 37 2.76 3.92 1.60
CA VAL A 37 1.33 4.11 1.83
C VAL A 37 0.69 4.87 0.68
N VAL A 38 -0.49 4.42 0.25
CA VAL A 38 -1.30 5.05 -0.81
C VAL A 38 -2.76 5.21 -0.39
N PHE A 39 -3.29 6.41 -0.52
CA PHE A 39 -4.68 6.70 -0.18
C PHE A 39 -5.22 7.92 -0.96
N GLY A 40 -6.55 8.07 -0.97
CA GLY A 40 -7.28 9.13 -1.66
C GLY A 40 -7.06 10.54 -1.09
N GLY A 41 -7.58 11.58 -1.75
CA GLY A 41 -7.52 12.96 -1.25
C GLY A 41 -6.16 13.66 -1.37
N VAL A 42 -5.18 13.03 -2.03
CA VAL A 42 -3.90 13.65 -2.42
C VAL A 42 -3.58 13.32 -3.89
N LYS A 43 -2.66 14.08 -4.50
CA LYS A 43 -2.23 13.87 -5.90
C LYS A 43 -1.76 12.43 -6.13
N ILE A 44 -2.20 11.82 -7.23
CA ILE A 44 -1.87 10.43 -7.56
C ILE A 44 -0.42 10.27 -8.08
N ASN A 45 0.08 11.24 -8.85
CA ASN A 45 1.40 11.15 -9.49
C ASN A 45 2.56 10.92 -8.49
N PRO A 46 2.64 11.62 -7.33
CA PRO A 46 3.65 11.30 -6.32
C PRO A 46 3.57 9.87 -5.80
N GLN A 47 2.37 9.31 -5.68
CA GLN A 47 2.19 7.91 -5.26
C GLN A 47 2.66 6.95 -6.35
N MET A 48 2.29 7.18 -7.62
CA MET A 48 2.81 6.39 -8.75
C MET A 48 4.34 6.38 -8.78
N MET A 49 4.98 7.55 -8.58
CA MET A 49 6.44 7.67 -8.56
C MET A 49 7.08 6.88 -7.41
N LYS A 50 6.43 6.77 -6.25
CA LYS A 50 6.89 5.92 -5.14
C LYS A 50 6.86 4.44 -5.53
N LEU A 51 5.77 3.98 -6.17
CA LEU A 51 5.59 2.57 -6.54
C LEU A 51 6.58 2.11 -7.62
N ARG A 52 7.02 3.00 -8.53
CA ARG A 52 7.97 2.68 -9.61
C ARG A 52 9.31 2.09 -9.14
N LYS A 53 9.75 2.38 -7.92
CA LYS A 53 11.03 1.91 -7.38
C LYS A 53 11.00 0.46 -6.88
N GLY A 54 9.82 -0.17 -6.88
CA GLY A 54 9.58 -1.45 -6.21
C GLY A 54 9.60 -1.31 -4.69
N LEU A 55 8.82 -2.16 -4.02
CA LEU A 55 8.61 -2.12 -2.57
C LEU A 55 8.22 -3.51 -2.07
N ASP A 56 8.42 -3.75 -0.78
CA ASP A 56 8.13 -5.02 -0.13
C ASP A 56 6.74 -5.02 0.51
N VAL A 57 6.34 -3.88 1.12
CA VAL A 57 5.06 -3.72 1.83
C VAL A 57 4.30 -2.52 1.29
N LEU A 58 3.04 -2.73 0.89
CA LEU A 58 2.13 -1.66 0.49
C LEU A 58 0.96 -1.58 1.47
N VAL A 59 0.78 -0.43 2.09
CA VAL A 59 -0.43 -0.09 2.85
C VAL A 59 -1.33 0.78 1.98
N ALA A 60 -2.61 0.45 1.87
CA ALA A 60 -3.50 1.15 0.95
C ALA A 60 -4.93 1.30 1.45
N THR A 61 -5.62 2.34 0.97
CA THR A 61 -7.09 2.34 0.95
C THR A 61 -7.62 1.76 -0.37
N PRO A 62 -8.73 0.99 -0.38
CA PRO A 62 -9.19 0.26 -1.56
C PRO A 62 -9.37 1.10 -2.82
N GLY A 63 -10.05 2.25 -2.70
CA GLY A 63 -10.31 3.13 -3.86
C GLY A 63 -9.03 3.62 -4.54
N ARG A 64 -8.05 4.11 -3.76
CA ARG A 64 -6.78 4.57 -4.33
C ARG A 64 -5.93 3.43 -4.89
N LEU A 65 -5.97 2.26 -4.25
CA LEU A 65 -5.28 1.09 -4.79
C LEU A 65 -5.82 0.73 -6.18
N MET A 66 -7.14 0.77 -6.33
CA MET A 66 -7.81 0.50 -7.61
C MET A 66 -7.43 1.53 -8.67
N ASP A 67 -7.42 2.83 -8.35
CA ASP A 67 -6.95 3.88 -9.28
C ASP A 67 -5.53 3.60 -9.79
N LEU A 68 -4.61 3.24 -8.87
CA LEU A 68 -3.21 2.98 -9.18
C LEU A 68 -3.04 1.69 -10.01
N TYR A 69 -3.86 0.67 -9.74
CA TYR A 69 -3.88 -0.57 -10.52
C TYR A 69 -4.37 -0.30 -11.95
N GLN A 70 -5.46 0.45 -12.12
CA GLN A 70 -6.00 0.83 -13.43
C GLN A 70 -5.00 1.65 -14.26
N GLN A 71 -4.15 2.45 -13.60
CA GLN A 71 -3.07 3.21 -14.25
C GLN A 71 -1.78 2.40 -14.47
N ASN A 72 -1.79 1.08 -14.22
CA ASN A 72 -0.63 0.20 -14.30
C ASN A 72 0.55 0.66 -13.41
N ALA A 73 0.28 1.40 -12.33
CA ALA A 73 1.30 1.92 -11.42
C ALA A 73 1.73 0.89 -10.36
N VAL A 74 0.92 -0.14 -10.12
CA VAL A 74 1.20 -1.26 -9.21
C VAL A 74 0.79 -2.58 -9.87
N ARG A 75 1.51 -3.66 -9.54
CA ARG A 75 1.20 -5.03 -9.96
C ARG A 75 1.16 -5.92 -8.72
N PHE A 76 0.33 -6.96 -8.74
CA PHE A 76 0.09 -7.83 -7.58
C PHE A 76 0.58 -9.27 -7.77
N ASN A 77 1.36 -9.52 -8.82
CA ASN A 77 1.89 -10.84 -9.16
C ASN A 77 2.88 -11.42 -8.14
N GLU A 78 3.37 -10.60 -7.19
CA GLU A 78 4.30 -11.00 -6.14
C GLU A 78 3.66 -10.99 -4.74
N VAL A 79 2.36 -10.70 -4.63
CA VAL A 79 1.67 -10.66 -3.34
C VAL A 79 1.56 -12.09 -2.78
N GLU A 80 2.17 -12.29 -1.62
CA GLU A 80 2.13 -13.53 -0.83
C GLU A 80 1.24 -13.38 0.39
N ILE A 81 1.11 -12.14 0.91
CA ILE A 81 0.37 -11.81 2.13
C ILE A 81 -0.62 -10.70 1.83
N LEU A 82 -1.89 -10.96 2.11
CA LEU A 82 -2.96 -9.97 2.09
C LEU A 82 -3.54 -9.82 3.51
N VAL A 83 -3.55 -8.60 4.02
CA VAL A 83 -4.20 -8.23 5.28
C VAL A 83 -5.37 -7.31 4.97
N LEU A 84 -6.54 -7.62 5.54
CA LEU A 84 -7.73 -6.79 5.48
C LEU A 84 -8.03 -6.30 6.90
N ASP A 85 -7.77 -5.02 7.16
CA ASP A 85 -8.05 -4.38 8.44
C ASP A 85 -9.43 -3.70 8.42
N GLU A 86 -10.20 -3.80 9.50
CA GLU A 86 -11.62 -3.37 9.57
C GLU A 86 -12.42 -3.83 8.32
N ALA A 87 -12.33 -5.13 8.00
CA ALA A 87 -12.89 -5.70 6.78
C ALA A 87 -14.42 -5.59 6.70
N ASP A 88 -15.10 -5.64 7.85
CA ASP A 88 -16.53 -5.35 7.99
C ASP A 88 -16.88 -3.96 7.46
N ARG A 89 -16.14 -2.93 7.89
CA ARG A 89 -16.32 -1.56 7.43
C ARG A 89 -15.99 -1.35 5.95
N MET A 90 -15.13 -2.19 5.36
CA MET A 90 -14.85 -2.17 3.92
C MET A 90 -15.97 -2.84 3.09
N LEU A 91 -16.86 -3.61 3.72
CA LEU A 91 -17.98 -4.31 3.08
C LEU A 91 -19.32 -3.57 3.24
N ASP A 92 -19.40 -2.63 4.18
CA ASP A 92 -20.48 -1.66 4.32
C ASP A 92 -20.52 -0.66 3.14
#